data_AF-A0A560KEI1-F1
#
_entry.id   AF-A0A560KEI1-F1
#
_cell.length_a   1.000
_cell.length_b   1.000
_cell.length_c   1.000
_cell.angle_alpha   90.00
_cell.angle_beta   90.00
_cell.angle_gamma   90.00
#
_symmetry.space_group_name_H-M   'P 1'
#
loop_
_entity.id
_entity.type
_entity.pdbx_description
1 polymer ?
#
loop_
_entity_poly.entity_id
_entity_poly.type
_entity_poly.pdbx_seq_one_letter_code
_entity_poly.pdbx_strand_id
1 'polypeptide(L)'
;MPEARGASDRTPADRTVSRTVAVWDLPLRLWHWAFAASILAAWFTPTVYDRVHRIVGYTVLGLLAFRLVWGFWGSRYSRFRLMSVRLRAAPRYLLNLRRGLTGRYIGLNPAGTLMLVALLLAVAVSAITGAMSVTVTFFGVWWVEDTHHYSSDAVIVLVVLHVVGVLLMGRLQRENLIRAMISGRKRIRHHP
;
A
#
# COMPACT_ATOMS: atom_id res chain seq x y z
N MET A 1 -51.43 -49.05 15.12
CA MET A 1 -51.57 -47.59 15.34
C MET A 1 -50.55 -47.13 16.38
N PRO A 2 -50.03 -45.90 16.29
CA PRO A 2 -48.60 -45.59 16.47
C PRO A 2 -48.28 -44.64 17.64
N GLU A 3 -47.05 -44.66 18.17
CA GLU A 3 -46.40 -43.57 18.94
C GLU A 3 -44.98 -44.05 19.34
N ALA A 4 -43.88 -43.30 19.34
CA ALA A 4 -43.56 -41.98 18.84
C ALA A 4 -42.05 -41.99 18.54
N ARG A 5 -41.65 -41.62 17.31
CA ARG A 5 -40.26 -41.34 16.99
C ARG A 5 -39.88 -40.02 17.63
N GLY A 6 -39.10 -40.06 18.71
CA GLY A 6 -38.39 -38.90 19.25
C GLY A 6 -37.26 -38.50 18.31
N ALA A 7 -37.59 -37.93 17.15
CA ALA A 7 -36.64 -37.20 16.34
C ALA A 7 -36.29 -35.92 17.09
N SER A 8 -35.15 -35.90 17.77
CA SER A 8 -34.58 -34.66 18.26
C SER A 8 -34.28 -33.77 17.05
N ASP A 9 -35.17 -32.81 16.83
CA ASP A 9 -35.00 -31.67 15.94
C ASP A 9 -33.79 -30.86 16.44
N ARG A 10 -32.60 -31.25 15.98
CA ARG A 10 -31.44 -30.38 16.03
C ARG A 10 -31.37 -29.72 14.66
N THR A 11 -32.13 -28.64 14.53
CA THR A 11 -31.88 -27.62 13.52
C THR A 11 -30.37 -27.31 13.55
N PRO A 12 -29.61 -27.54 12.46
CA PRO A 12 -28.29 -26.95 12.37
C PRO A 12 -28.59 -25.47 12.15
N ALA A 13 -28.62 -24.70 13.24
CA ALA A 13 -28.42 -23.27 13.17
C ALA A 13 -27.05 -23.09 12.52
N ASP A 14 -27.05 -22.97 11.20
CA ASP A 14 -25.93 -22.53 10.39
C ASP A 14 -25.61 -21.11 10.85
N ARG A 15 -24.83 -21.05 11.94
CA ARG A 15 -24.11 -19.86 12.31
C ARG A 15 -23.14 -19.67 11.17
N THR A 16 -23.57 -18.89 10.18
CA THR A 16 -22.71 -18.18 9.24
C THR A 16 -21.86 -17.19 10.05
N VAL A 17 -20.96 -17.74 10.86
CA VAL A 17 -19.96 -16.98 11.60
C VAL A 17 -19.09 -16.40 10.50
N SER A 18 -19.36 -15.14 10.15
CA SER A 18 -18.53 -14.38 9.23
C SER A 18 -17.13 -14.35 9.84
N ARG A 19 -16.25 -15.25 9.40
CA ARG A 19 -14.87 -15.34 9.85
C ARG A 19 -14.16 -14.08 9.34
N THR A 20 -14.05 -13.08 10.20
CA THR A 20 -13.15 -11.96 10.00
C THR A 20 -11.74 -12.45 10.21
N VAL A 21 -11.03 -12.71 9.11
CA VAL A 21 -9.61 -13.07 9.16
C VAL A 21 -8.80 -11.77 9.22
N ALA A 22 -7.84 -11.69 10.15
CA ALA A 22 -6.86 -10.60 10.17
C ALA A 22 -5.92 -10.79 8.97
N VAL A 23 -6.03 -9.92 7.96
CA VAL A 23 -5.26 -10.05 6.71
C VAL A 23 -4.06 -9.10 6.70
N TRP A 24 -4.06 -8.08 7.56
CA TRP A 24 -3.01 -7.07 7.64
C TRP A 24 -2.52 -6.90 9.06
N ASP A 25 -1.22 -7.14 9.28
CA ASP A 25 -0.56 -7.00 10.57
C ASP A 25 -0.65 -5.55 11.07
N LEU A 26 -0.93 -5.37 12.36
CA LEU A 26 -1.01 -4.06 13.01
C LEU A 26 0.25 -3.20 12.79
N PRO A 27 1.49 -3.73 12.88
CA PRO A 27 2.72 -2.93 12.66
C PRO A 27 2.81 -2.35 11.25
N LEU A 28 2.41 -3.11 10.23
CA LEU A 28 2.47 -2.67 8.83
C LEU A 28 1.49 -1.52 8.57
N ARG A 29 0.33 -1.55 9.22
CA ARG A 29 -0.69 -0.51 9.10
C ARG A 29 -0.23 0.78 9.79
N LEU A 30 0.29 0.67 11.00
CA LEU A 30 0.86 1.81 11.73
C LEU A 30 1.99 2.46 10.92
N TRP A 31 2.91 1.64 10.40
CA TRP A 31 3.97 2.13 9.52
C TRP A 31 3.41 2.86 8.30
N HIS A 32 2.41 2.29 7.61
CA HIS A 32 1.83 2.93 6.44
C HIS A 32 1.18 4.27 6.76
N TRP A 33 0.38 4.34 7.83
CA TRP A 33 -0.29 5.59 8.22
C TRP A 33 0.71 6.65 8.68
N ALA A 34 1.75 6.25 9.42
CA ALA A 34 2.85 7.15 9.78
C ALA A 34 3.58 7.68 8.54
N PHE A 35 3.87 6.81 7.56
CA PHE A 35 4.52 7.17 6.30
C PHE A 35 3.65 8.13 5.47
N ALA A 36 2.36 7.83 5.31
CA ALA A 36 1.41 8.67 4.60
C ALA A 36 1.24 10.06 5.26
N ALA A 37 1.12 10.10 6.59
CA ALA A 37 1.05 11.35 7.32
C ALA A 37 2.34 12.18 7.18
N SER A 38 3.50 11.52 7.19
CA SER A 38 4.80 12.19 6.99
C SER A 38 4.92 12.78 5.58
N ILE A 39 4.50 12.07 4.53
CA ILE A 39 4.48 12.61 3.16
C ILE A 39 3.57 13.83 3.07
N LEU A 40 2.38 13.77 3.68
CA LEU A 40 1.45 14.89 3.67
C LEU A 40 2.00 16.12 4.41
N ALA A 41 2.65 15.91 5.56
CA ALA A 41 3.32 16.97 6.28
C ALA A 41 4.51 17.55 5.50
N ALA A 42 5.30 16.70 4.83
CA ALA A 42 6.41 17.13 3.98
C ALA A 42 5.94 17.97 2.80
N TRP A 43 4.74 17.71 2.27
CA TRP A 43 4.16 18.49 1.17
C TRP A 43 3.73 19.90 1.58
N PHE A 44 3.20 20.07 2.80
CA PHE A 44 2.65 21.37 3.25
C PHE A 44 3.69 22.30 3.89
N THR A 45 4.78 21.72 4.39
CA THR A 45 5.84 22.44 5.13
C THR A 45 6.94 23.16 4.33
N PRO A 46 7.22 22.92 3.03
CA PRO A 46 8.40 23.49 2.37
C PRO A 46 8.41 25.02 2.32
N THR A 47 7.24 25.65 2.16
CA THR A 47 7.11 27.09 1.91
C THR A 47 6.98 27.94 3.18
N VAL A 48 6.59 27.33 4.31
CA VAL A 48 6.28 28.04 5.57
C VAL A 48 7.19 27.60 6.71
N TYR A 49 7.65 26.34 6.73
CA TYR A 49 8.35 25.74 7.86
C TYR A 49 9.51 24.83 7.41
N ASP A 50 10.58 25.40 6.87
CA ASP A 50 11.76 24.66 6.38
C ASP A 50 12.34 23.67 7.42
N ARG A 51 12.47 24.09 8.69
CA ARG A 51 12.94 23.19 9.76
C ARG A 51 12.05 21.96 9.91
N VAL A 52 10.73 22.14 9.86
CA VAL A 52 9.76 21.04 9.97
C VAL A 52 9.84 20.16 8.74
N HIS A 53 9.93 20.76 7.54
CA HIS A 53 10.11 20.02 6.29
C HIS A 53 11.32 19.09 6.35
N ARG A 54 12.48 19.58 6.82
CA ARG A 54 13.68 18.75 7.00
C ARG A 54 13.48 17.60 8.00
N ILE A 55 12.92 17.88 9.18
CA ILE A 55 12.67 16.85 10.21
C ILE A 55 11.73 15.76 9.67
N VAL A 56 10.66 16.17 8.99
CA VAL A 56 9.71 15.24 8.39
C VAL A 56 10.36 14.47 7.23
N GLY A 57 11.17 15.13 6.40
CA GLY A 57 11.94 14.49 5.33
C GLY A 57 12.89 13.40 5.83
N TYR A 58 13.63 13.66 6.91
CA TYR A 58 14.45 12.63 7.56
C TYR A 58 13.61 11.51 8.17
N THR A 59 12.43 11.84 8.71
CA THR A 59 11.48 10.84 9.21
C THR A 59 10.99 9.92 8.08
N VAL A 60 10.65 10.49 6.91
CA VAL A 60 10.28 9.74 5.71
C VAL A 60 11.44 8.83 5.27
N LEU A 61 12.66 9.36 5.22
CA LEU A 61 13.85 8.58 4.84
C LEU A 61 14.11 7.43 5.83
N GLY A 62 13.97 7.67 7.13
CA GLY A 62 14.11 6.65 8.17
C GLY A 62 13.02 5.57 8.09
N LEU A 63 11.75 5.96 7.91
CA LEU A 63 10.64 5.02 7.72
C LEU A 63 10.80 4.20 6.43
N LEU A 64 11.30 4.81 5.36
CA LEU A 64 11.63 4.15 4.11
C LEU A 64 12.75 3.12 4.29
N ALA A 65 13.86 3.51 4.93
CA ALA A 65 14.97 2.61 5.23
C ALA A 65 14.51 1.43 6.11
N PHE A 66 13.76 1.71 7.18
CA PHE A 66 13.15 0.68 8.02
C PHE A 66 12.30 -0.28 7.18
N ARG A 67 11.51 0.23 6.24
CA ARG A 67 10.66 -0.60 5.38
C ARG A 67 11.46 -1.49 4.44
N LEU A 68 12.57 -0.99 3.91
CA LEU A 68 13.49 -1.76 3.08
C LEU A 68 14.13 -2.86 3.92
N VAL A 69 14.73 -2.52 5.07
CA VAL A 69 15.36 -3.47 6.00
C VAL A 69 14.36 -4.54 6.46
N TRP A 70 13.16 -4.16 6.89
CA TRP A 70 12.09 -5.10 7.25
C TRP A 70 11.64 -5.97 6.06
N GLY A 71 11.66 -5.40 4.86
CA GLY A 71 11.41 -6.12 3.62
C GLY A 71 12.45 -7.21 3.36
N PHE A 72 13.71 -6.98 3.72
CA PHE A 72 14.81 -7.95 3.61
C PHE A 72 14.84 -8.96 4.77
N TRP A 73 14.57 -8.53 6.01
CA TRP A 73 14.72 -9.36 7.22
C TRP A 73 13.46 -10.16 7.61
N GLY A 74 12.29 -9.82 7.08
CA GLY A 74 11.05 -10.57 7.32
C GLY A 74 11.15 -12.01 6.82
N SER A 75 11.07 -12.97 7.74
CA SER A 75 11.27 -14.41 7.50
C SER A 75 10.40 -15.00 6.37
N ARG A 76 11.03 -15.83 5.52
CA ARG A 76 10.53 -16.83 4.53
C ARG A 76 9.37 -16.48 3.54
N TYR A 77 8.51 -15.50 3.82
CA TYR A 77 7.37 -15.05 2.99
C TYR A 77 7.47 -13.56 2.61
N SER A 78 8.55 -12.85 2.99
CA SER A 78 8.73 -11.43 2.69
C SER A 78 9.12 -11.19 1.22
N ARG A 79 8.10 -11.22 0.37
CA ARG A 79 7.73 -10.22 -0.64
C ARG A 79 8.71 -9.85 -1.78
N PHE A 80 10.03 -9.95 -1.70
CA PHE A 80 10.90 -9.57 -2.84
C PHE A 80 10.91 -10.62 -3.98
N ARG A 81 10.88 -11.92 -3.66
CA ARG A 81 10.73 -12.99 -4.68
C ARG A 81 9.35 -13.00 -5.34
N LEU A 82 8.28 -12.62 -4.62
CA LEU A 82 6.94 -12.45 -5.21
C LEU A 82 6.82 -11.14 -6.01
N MET A 83 7.52 -10.07 -5.59
CA MET A 83 7.58 -8.81 -6.35
C MET A 83 8.28 -9.00 -7.69
N SER A 84 9.42 -9.68 -7.75
CA SER A 84 10.13 -9.91 -9.03
C SER A 84 9.35 -10.80 -9.99
N VAL A 85 8.65 -11.83 -9.49
CA VAL A 85 7.76 -12.68 -10.31
C VAL A 85 6.52 -11.90 -10.81
N ARG A 86 5.92 -11.04 -9.97
CA ARG A 86 4.76 -10.22 -10.36
C ARG A 86 5.11 -9.01 -11.22
N LEU A 87 6.31 -8.42 -11.07
CA LEU A 87 6.79 -7.33 -11.92
C LEU A 87 6.99 -7.80 -13.36
N ARG A 88 7.48 -9.02 -13.55
CA ARG A 88 7.57 -9.66 -14.88
C ARG A 88 6.20 -9.98 -15.50
N ALA A 89 5.14 -10.12 -14.70
CA ALA A 89 3.76 -10.35 -15.16
C ALA A 89 2.97 -9.05 -15.41
N ALA A 90 3.44 -7.91 -14.88
CA ALA A 90 2.77 -6.60 -14.97
C ALA A 90 2.50 -6.11 -16.42
N PRO A 91 3.43 -6.19 -17.39
CA PRO A 91 3.18 -5.67 -18.74
C PRO A 91 2.11 -6.47 -19.49
N ARG A 92 2.10 -7.80 -19.34
CA ARG A 92 1.05 -8.66 -19.93
C ARG A 92 -0.32 -8.40 -19.31
N TYR A 93 -0.37 -8.08 -18.02
CA TYR A 93 -1.61 -7.72 -17.34
C TYR A 93 -2.14 -6.34 -17.76
N LEU A 94 -1.27 -5.33 -17.90
CA LEU A 94 -1.67 -4.00 -18.40
C LEU A 94 -2.25 -4.10 -19.82
N LEU A 95 -1.66 -4.95 -20.66
CA LEU A 95 -2.16 -5.26 -22.00
C LEU A 95 -3.53 -5.94 -21.97
N ASN A 96 -3.74 -6.90 -21.07
CA ASN A 96 -5.02 -7.60 -20.92
C ASN A 96 -6.11 -6.73 -20.28
N LEU A 97 -5.73 -5.77 -19.44
CA LEU A 97 -6.64 -4.75 -18.88
C LEU A 97 -7.12 -3.79 -19.97
N ARG A 98 -6.22 -3.35 -20.86
CA ARG A 98 -6.59 -2.60 -22.08
C ARG A 98 -7.51 -3.39 -23.01
N ARG A 99 -7.50 -4.73 -22.94
CA ARG A 99 -8.35 -5.65 -23.71
C ARG A 99 -9.63 -6.09 -22.98
N GLY A 100 -9.91 -5.57 -21.78
CA GLY A 100 -11.15 -5.85 -21.05
C GLY A 100 -11.26 -7.25 -20.41
N LEU A 101 -10.20 -8.07 -20.43
CA LEU A 101 -10.19 -9.41 -19.85
C LEU A 101 -9.83 -9.34 -18.36
N THR A 102 -10.77 -8.88 -17.53
CA THR A 102 -10.57 -8.84 -16.08
C THR A 102 -10.83 -10.20 -15.45
N GLY A 103 -9.79 -11.04 -15.45
CA GLY A 103 -9.74 -12.20 -14.54
C GLY A 103 -9.89 -11.73 -13.10
N ARG A 104 -10.75 -12.38 -12.33
CA ARG A 104 -11.05 -12.04 -10.93
C ARG A 104 -9.84 -12.41 -10.04
N TYR A 105 -8.83 -11.55 -9.97
CA TYR A 105 -7.66 -11.82 -9.13
C TYR A 105 -7.97 -11.55 -7.66
N ILE A 106 -7.92 -12.61 -6.86
CA ILE A 106 -8.05 -12.62 -5.41
C ILE A 106 -6.67 -12.26 -4.83
N GLY A 107 -6.25 -11.00 -4.90
CA GLY A 107 -4.95 -10.55 -4.39
C GLY A 107 -4.56 -9.11 -4.78
N LEU A 108 -3.31 -8.71 -4.53
CA LEU A 108 -2.76 -7.44 -5.04
C LEU A 108 -2.77 -7.47 -6.56
N ASN A 109 -3.57 -6.59 -7.15
CA ASN A 109 -3.60 -6.33 -8.58
C ASN A 109 -2.16 -6.04 -9.08
N PRO A 110 -1.69 -6.61 -10.21
CA PRO A 110 -0.39 -6.27 -10.80
C PRO A 110 -0.18 -4.75 -10.97
N ALA A 111 -1.25 -4.00 -11.25
CA ALA A 111 -1.23 -2.53 -11.28
C ALA A 111 -0.87 -1.91 -9.90
N GLY A 112 -1.39 -2.48 -8.81
CA GLY A 112 -1.05 -2.05 -7.45
C GLY A 112 0.40 -2.38 -7.06
N THR A 113 0.97 -3.46 -7.61
CA THR A 113 2.39 -3.78 -7.40
C THR A 113 3.28 -2.79 -8.15
N LEU A 114 2.91 -2.42 -9.38
CA LEU A 114 3.63 -1.39 -10.15
C LEU A 114 3.58 -0.03 -9.44
N MET A 115 2.40 0.37 -8.95
CA MET A 115 2.23 1.61 -8.19
C MET A 115 3.07 1.64 -6.91
N LEU A 116 3.12 0.53 -6.18
CA LEU A 116 3.99 0.41 -5.00
C LEU A 116 5.46 0.66 -5.35
N VAL A 117 5.96 0.06 -6.44
CA VAL A 117 7.34 0.25 -6.89
C VAL A 117 7.57 1.70 -7.32
N ALA A 118 6.66 2.28 -8.10
CA ALA A 118 6.76 3.66 -8.57
C ALA A 118 6.81 4.65 -7.40
N LEU A 119 5.90 4.53 -6.43
CA LEU A 119 5.89 5.37 -5.23
C LEU A 119 7.15 5.18 -4.39
N LEU A 120 7.61 3.95 -4.18
CA LEU A 120 8.80 3.69 -3.36
C LEU A 120 10.05 4.30 -3.99
N LEU A 121 10.20 4.18 -5.32
CA LEU A 121 11.32 4.76 -6.06
C LEU A 121 11.25 6.29 -6.07
N ALA A 122 10.09 6.87 -6.36
CA ALA A 122 9.92 8.32 -6.40
C ALA A 122 10.20 8.96 -5.03
N VAL A 123 9.67 8.37 -3.95
CA VAL A 123 9.94 8.84 -2.58
C VAL A 123 11.41 8.63 -2.21
N ALA A 124 12.04 7.54 -2.62
CA ALA A 124 13.47 7.33 -2.38
C ALA A 124 14.32 8.41 -3.06
N VAL A 125 14.05 8.70 -4.33
CA VAL A 125 14.77 9.76 -5.08
C VAL A 125 14.57 11.11 -4.41
N SER A 126 13.32 11.50 -4.10
CA SER A 126 13.01 12.76 -3.43
C SER A 126 13.68 12.87 -2.05
N ALA A 127 13.57 11.84 -1.21
CA ALA A 127 14.13 11.87 0.13
C ALA A 127 15.67 11.87 0.15
N ILE A 128 16.31 11.12 -0.76
CA ILE A 128 17.78 11.11 -0.88
C ILE A 128 18.30 12.45 -1.40
N THR A 129 17.70 12.98 -2.47
CA THR A 129 18.11 14.27 -3.04
C THR A 129 17.85 15.43 -2.09
N GLY A 130 16.74 15.40 -1.32
CA GLY A 130 16.49 16.38 -0.25
C GLY A 130 17.48 16.27 0.92
N ALA A 131 17.93 15.06 1.27
CA ALA A 131 19.00 14.90 2.26
C ALA A 131 20.37 15.34 1.74
N MET A 132 20.62 15.19 0.43
CA MET A 132 21.84 15.67 -0.22
C MET A 132 21.86 17.20 -0.27
N SER A 133 20.77 17.87 -0.65
CA SER A 133 20.73 19.33 -0.82
C SER A 133 21.08 20.12 0.46
N VAL A 134 20.88 19.53 1.64
CA VAL A 134 21.24 20.13 2.94
C VAL A 134 22.66 19.81 3.40
N THR A 135 23.39 18.96 2.68
CA THR A 135 24.79 18.60 2.98
C THR A 135 25.74 19.61 2.35
N VAL A 136 26.80 20.01 3.07
CA VAL A 136 27.79 21.00 2.59
C VAL A 136 28.35 20.67 1.20
N THR A 137 28.58 19.38 0.90
CA THR A 137 29.11 18.90 -0.38
C THR A 137 28.19 19.14 -1.57
N PHE A 138 26.87 19.13 -1.36
CA PHE A 138 25.86 19.18 -2.42
C PHE A 138 24.94 20.41 -2.32
N PHE A 139 25.26 21.32 -1.40
CA PHE A 139 24.53 22.56 -1.21
C PHE A 139 24.66 23.47 -2.44
N GLY A 140 23.53 23.92 -2.99
CA GLY A 140 23.48 24.76 -4.19
C GLY A 140 23.76 24.03 -5.51
N VAL A 141 23.83 22.69 -5.50
CA VAL A 141 24.01 21.91 -6.72
C VAL A 141 22.67 21.77 -7.45
N TRP A 142 22.54 22.50 -8.57
CA TRP A 142 21.31 22.61 -9.37
C TRP A 142 20.64 21.25 -9.66
N TRP A 143 21.38 20.24 -10.12
CA TRP A 143 20.77 18.95 -10.47
C TRP A 143 20.16 18.23 -9.24
N VAL A 144 20.70 18.44 -8.04
CA VAL A 144 20.17 17.84 -6.80
C VAL A 144 18.86 18.51 -6.42
N GLU A 145 18.84 19.83 -6.46
CA GLU A 145 17.68 20.65 -6.11
C GLU A 145 16.53 20.46 -7.10
N ASP A 146 16.83 20.50 -8.40
CA ASP A 146 15.87 20.21 -9.46
C ASP A 146 15.32 18.79 -9.35
N THR A 147 16.18 17.79 -9.11
CA THR A 147 15.73 16.40 -8.96
C THR A 147 14.83 16.26 -7.75
N HIS A 148 15.16 16.90 -6.62
CA HIS A 148 14.29 16.91 -5.45
C HIS A 148 12.93 17.54 -5.75
N HIS A 149 12.92 18.69 -6.44
CA HIS A 149 11.68 19.38 -6.83
C HIS A 149 10.80 18.51 -7.74
N TYR A 150 11.34 18.04 -8.87
CA TYR A 150 10.59 17.22 -9.83
C TYR A 150 10.13 15.88 -9.26
N SER A 151 10.98 15.22 -8.46
CA SER A 151 10.61 13.95 -7.83
C SER A 151 9.55 14.14 -6.74
N SER A 152 9.58 15.25 -6.00
CA SER A 152 8.56 15.59 -5.01
C SER A 152 7.19 15.83 -5.66
N ASP A 153 7.14 16.58 -6.76
CA ASP A 153 5.91 16.75 -7.55
C ASP A 153 5.38 15.41 -8.07
N ALA A 154 6.28 14.56 -8.58
CA ALA A 154 5.92 13.23 -9.05
C ALA A 154 5.34 12.35 -7.93
N VAL A 155 5.88 12.43 -6.71
CA VAL A 155 5.34 11.72 -5.54
C VAL A 155 3.89 12.14 -5.28
N ILE A 156 3.57 13.44 -5.31
CA ILE A 156 2.20 13.92 -5.08
C ILE A 156 1.24 13.39 -6.14
N VAL A 157 1.61 13.48 -7.42
CA VAL A 157 0.80 12.95 -8.52
C VAL A 157 0.57 11.44 -8.36
N LEU A 158 1.61 10.68 -8.02
CA LEU A 158 1.50 9.23 -7.80
C LEU A 158 0.65 8.89 -6.57
N VAL A 159 0.71 9.69 -5.49
CA VAL A 159 -0.13 9.51 -4.31
C VAL A 159 -1.61 9.72 -4.66
N VAL A 160 -1.93 10.79 -5.40
CA VAL A 160 -3.31 11.03 -5.88
C VAL A 160 -3.78 9.86 -6.74
N LEU A 161 -2.96 9.43 -7.70
CA LEU A 161 -3.28 8.30 -8.58
C LEU A 161 -3.45 6.99 -7.78
N HIS A 162 -2.64 6.78 -6.75
CA HIS A 162 -2.77 5.64 -5.85
C HIS A 162 -4.11 5.65 -5.11
N VAL A 163 -4.49 6.78 -4.52
CA VAL A 163 -5.77 6.92 -3.80
C VAL A 163 -6.95 6.68 -4.75
N VAL A 164 -6.93 7.29 -5.94
CA VAL A 164 -7.94 7.06 -6.97
C VAL A 164 -7.99 5.59 -7.38
N GLY A 165 -6.84 4.96 -7.60
CA GLY A 165 -6.74 3.53 -7.93
C GLY A 165 -7.32 2.62 -6.85
N VAL A 166 -7.07 2.91 -5.57
CA VAL A 166 -7.65 2.17 -4.44
C VAL A 166 -9.16 2.35 -4.37
N LEU A 167 -9.67 3.57 -4.60
CA LEU A 167 -11.11 3.85 -4.63
C LEU A 167 -11.80 3.13 -5.78
N LEU A 168 -11.25 3.21 -7.00
CA LEU A 168 -11.78 2.52 -8.17
C LEU A 168 -11.79 1.00 -7.96
N MET A 169 -10.68 0.43 -7.49
CA MET A 169 -10.60 -1.01 -7.23
C MET A 169 -11.57 -1.43 -6.13
N GLY A 170 -11.75 -0.60 -5.10
CA GLY A 170 -12.72 -0.86 -4.03
C GLY A 170 -14.15 -0.87 -4.53
N ARG A 171 -14.50 0.04 -5.44
CA ARG A 171 -15.82 0.03 -6.10
C ARG A 171 -16.00 -1.17 -7.03
N LEU A 172 -15.02 -1.48 -7.87
CA LEU A 172 -15.08 -2.60 -8.82
C LEU A 172 -15.16 -3.96 -8.10
N GLN A 173 -14.39 -4.14 -7.03
CA GLN A 173 -14.37 -5.39 -6.25
C GLN A 173 -15.47 -5.46 -5.19
N ARG A 174 -16.25 -4.38 -4.98
CA ARG A 174 -17.21 -4.21 -3.88
C ARG A 174 -16.62 -4.54 -2.50
N GLU A 175 -15.31 -4.36 -2.34
CA GLU A 175 -14.59 -4.56 -1.09
C GLU A 175 -14.05 -3.21 -0.62
N ASN A 176 -14.38 -2.82 0.61
CA ASN A 176 -13.85 -1.60 1.20
C ASN A 176 -12.38 -1.78 1.63
N LEU A 177 -11.45 -1.64 0.68
CA LEU A 177 -10.01 -1.73 0.90
C LEU A 177 -9.52 -0.74 1.98
N ILE A 178 -10.07 0.48 1.98
CA ILE A 178 -9.78 1.50 3.00
C ILE A 178 -10.20 1.00 4.39
N ARG A 179 -11.38 0.39 4.50
CA ARG A 179 -11.86 -0.20 5.76
C ARG A 179 -11.01 -1.41 6.16
N ALA A 180 -10.49 -2.19 5.22
CA ALA A 180 -9.56 -3.29 5.53
C ALA A 180 -8.23 -2.74 6.08
N MET A 181 -7.79 -1.58 5.61
CA MET A 181 -6.56 -0.92 6.06
C MET A 181 -6.69 -0.20 7.42
N ILE A 182 -7.92 0.16 7.81
CA ILE A 182 -8.23 0.73 9.14
C ILE A 182 -8.68 -0.35 10.14
N SER A 183 -9.30 -1.44 9.68
CA SER A 183 -9.80 -2.48 10.59
C SER A 183 -8.87 -3.69 10.71
N GLY A 184 -7.94 -3.90 9.76
CA GLY A 184 -7.08 -5.08 9.69
C GLY A 184 -7.83 -6.38 9.37
N ARG A 185 -9.17 -6.35 9.27
CA ARG A 185 -10.03 -7.52 9.14
C ARG A 185 -10.67 -7.56 7.76
N LYS A 186 -10.53 -8.67 7.04
CA LYS A 186 -11.29 -8.95 5.83
C LYS A 186 -12.52 -9.80 6.21
N ARG A 187 -13.71 -9.36 5.82
CA ARG A 187 -14.94 -10.16 5.99
C ARG A 187 -15.06 -11.10 4.79
N ILE A 188 -14.73 -12.37 4.96
CA ILE A 188 -14.98 -13.37 3.93
C ILE A 188 -16.47 -13.70 3.99
N ARG A 189 -17.22 -13.32 2.96
CA ARG A 189 -18.59 -13.79 2.75
C ARG A 189 -18.48 -15.01 1.84
N HIS A 190 -18.64 -16.22 2.38
CA HIS A 190 -18.88 -17.39 1.55
C HIS A 190 -20.19 -17.14 0.78
N HIS A 191 -20.13 -17.23 -0.54
CA HIS A 191 -21.33 -17.48 -1.34
C HIS A 191 -21.43 -19.00 -1.51
N PRO A 192 -22.63 -19.59 -1.35
CA PRO A 192 -22.86 -21.03 -1.54
C PRO A 192 -22.58 -21.46 -2.98
#